data_AF-A0A1B2HGP1-F1
#
_entry.id   AF-A0A1B2HGP1-F1
#
_cell.length_a   1.000
_cell.length_b   1.000
_cell.length_c   1.000
_cell.angle_alpha   90.00
_cell.angle_beta   90.00
_cell.angle_gamma   90.00
#
_symmetry.space_group_name_H-M   'P 1'
#
loop_
_entity.id
_entity.type
_entity.pdbx_description
1 polymer ?
#
loop_
_entity_poly.entity_id
_entity_poly.type
_entity_poly.pdbx_seq_one_letter_code
_entity_poly.pdbx_strand_id
1 'polypeptide(L)'
;MSKNTFVASPLTALRLAEEQACAGYLVARKSMVRAAALVASVSQLVRERPTRADYREVLGELMGRHFDAEQRVRLAYERWQRAQRRADAFWVASNMSGASVLGVAA
;
A
#
# COMPACT_ATOMS: atom_id res chain seq x y z
N MET A 1 4.19 0.50 43.74
CA MET A 1 3.49 0.82 42.47
C MET A 1 4.18 0.07 41.35
N SER A 2 3.64 -1.09 40.95
CA SER A 2 4.21 -1.86 39.84
C SER A 2 3.84 -1.16 38.53
N LYS A 3 4.85 -0.78 37.73
CA LYS A 3 4.64 -0.24 36.39
C LYS A 3 4.12 -1.38 35.53
N ASN A 4 2.81 -1.41 35.26
CA ASN A 4 2.25 -2.29 34.24
C ASN A 4 2.75 -1.81 32.88
N THR A 5 3.87 -2.37 32.44
CA THR A 5 4.35 -2.24 31.06
C THR A 5 3.36 -3.00 30.18
N PHE A 6 2.44 -2.30 29.54
CA PHE A 6 1.59 -2.87 28.50
C PHE A 6 2.47 -3.22 27.30
N VAL A 7 2.99 -4.45 27.28
CA VAL A 7 3.63 -5.00 26.09
C VAL A 7 2.50 -5.30 25.11
N ALA A 8 2.43 -4.54 24.01
CA ALA A 8 1.48 -4.82 22.94
C ALA A 8 1.65 -6.29 22.51
N SER A 9 0.54 -7.04 22.46
CA SER A 9 0.57 -8.42 21.99
C SER A 9 1.27 -8.46 20.61
N PRO A 10 2.16 -9.44 20.35
CA PRO A 10 2.82 -9.56 19.06
C PRO A 10 1.85 -9.55 17.86
N LEU A 11 0.63 -10.07 18.04
CA LEU A 11 -0.43 -9.98 17.04
C LEU A 11 -0.87 -8.54 16.74
N THR A 12 -1.01 -7.70 17.77
CA THR A 12 -1.38 -6.29 17.63
C THR A 12 -0.31 -5.53 16.84
N ALA A 13 0.97 -5.79 17.12
CA ALA A 13 2.08 -5.19 16.36
C ALA A 13 2.06 -5.63 14.88
N LEU A 14 1.75 -6.89 14.60
CA LEU A 14 1.65 -7.41 13.24
C LEU A 14 0.45 -6.83 12.47
N ARG A 15 -0.72 -6.70 13.11
CA ARG A 15 -1.91 -6.07 12.50
C ARG A 15 -1.68 -4.58 12.23
N LEU A 16 -1.05 -3.85 13.15
CA LEU A 16 -0.69 -2.45 12.91
C LEU A 16 0.28 -2.31 11.72
N ALA A 17 1.27 -3.20 11.60
CA ALA A 17 2.19 -3.21 10.47
C ALA A 17 1.48 -3.53 9.14
N GLU A 18 0.48 -4.41 9.14
CA GLU A 18 -0.38 -4.66 7.99
C GLU A 18 -1.18 -3.42 7.59
N GLU A 19 -1.84 -2.76 8.54
CA GLU A 19 -2.64 -1.55 8.31
C GLU A 19 -1.77 -0.42 7.72
N GLN A 20 -0.58 -0.20 8.26
CA GLN A 20 0.37 0.79 7.74
C GLN A 20 0.82 0.46 6.31
N ALA A 21 1.08 -0.82 6.02
CA ALA A 21 1.43 -1.25 4.67
C ALA A 21 0.26 -1.08 3.68
N CYS A 22 -0.97 -1.39 4.10
CA CYS A 22 -2.19 -1.17 3.34
C CYS A 22 -2.40 0.32 3.05
N ALA A 23 -2.25 1.19 4.05
CA ALA A 23 -2.33 2.64 3.88
C ALA A 23 -1.29 3.14 2.85
N GLY A 24 -0.05 2.65 2.93
CA GLY A 24 0.99 2.95 1.94
C GLY A 24 0.61 2.51 0.52
N TYR A 25 0.04 1.32 0.36
CA TYR A 25 -0.48 0.83 -0.93
C TYR A 25 -1.62 1.72 -1.47
N LEU A 26 -2.58 2.11 -0.63
CA LEU A 26 -3.70 2.96 -1.04
C LEU A 26 -3.23 4.35 -1.48
N VAL A 27 -2.27 4.94 -0.77
CA VAL A 27 -1.64 6.21 -1.16
C VAL A 27 -0.94 6.07 -2.50
N ALA A 28 -0.13 5.03 -2.70
CA ALA A 28 0.53 4.76 -3.97
C ALA A 28 -0.51 4.60 -5.10
N ARG A 29 -1.57 3.82 -4.87
CA ARG A 29 -2.63 3.56 -5.87
C ARG A 29 -3.36 4.84 -6.26
N LYS A 30 -3.68 5.70 -5.30
CA LYS A 30 -4.29 7.01 -5.56
C LYS A 30 -3.38 7.88 -6.43
N SER A 31 -2.08 7.88 -6.16
CA SER A 31 -1.11 8.65 -6.96
C SER A 31 -1.00 8.12 -8.40
N MET A 32 -0.99 6.80 -8.59
CA MET A 32 -0.97 6.15 -9.91
C MET A 32 -2.22 6.48 -10.73
N VAL A 33 -3.41 6.44 -10.11
CA VAL A 33 -4.68 6.81 -10.78
C VAL A 33 -4.65 8.27 -11.23
N ARG A 34 -4.12 9.19 -10.40
CA ARG A 34 -3.95 10.59 -10.79
C ARG A 34 -2.99 10.75 -11.97
N ALA A 35 -1.87 10.04 -11.97
CA ALA A 35 -0.93 10.05 -13.09
C ALA A 35 -1.58 9.51 -14.37
N ALA A 36 -2.33 8.40 -14.28
CA ALA A 36 -3.06 7.83 -15.42
C ALA A 36 -4.08 8.82 -16.01
N ALA A 37 -4.82 9.53 -15.16
CA ALA A 37 -5.77 10.55 -15.60
C ALA A 37 -5.07 11.72 -16.34
N LEU A 38 -3.90 12.15 -15.86
CA LEU A 38 -3.10 13.17 -16.54
C LEU A 38 -2.58 12.68 -17.91
N VAL A 39 -2.08 11.44 -17.99
CA VAL A 39 -1.66 10.82 -19.26
C VAL A 39 -2.83 10.78 -20.25
N ALA A 40 -4.03 10.37 -19.81
CA ALA A 40 -5.21 10.32 -20.66
C ALA A 40 -5.61 11.73 -21.16
N SER A 41 -5.58 12.72 -20.28
CA SER A 41 -5.90 14.11 -20.63
C SER A 41 -4.91 14.70 -21.64
N VAL A 42 -3.60 14.52 -21.44
CA VAL A 42 -2.60 15.05 -22.39
C VAL A 42 -2.59 14.24 -23.69
N SER A 43 -2.82 12.93 -23.64
CA SER A 43 -3.03 12.11 -24.84
C SER A 43 -4.17 12.64 -25.70
N GLN A 44 -5.26 13.10 -25.07
CA GLN A 44 -6.36 13.74 -25.79
C GLN A 44 -5.92 15.04 -26.48
N LEU A 45 -5.17 15.90 -25.79
CA LEU A 45 -4.64 17.14 -26.38
C LEU A 45 -3.67 16.88 -27.54
N VAL A 46 -2.84 15.83 -27.46
CA VAL A 46 -1.96 15.42 -28.55
C VAL A 46 -2.78 14.96 -29.77
N ARG A 47 -3.86 14.22 -29.56
CA ARG A 47 -4.76 13.79 -30.66
C ARG A 47 -5.46 14.97 -31.31
N GLU A 48 -5.90 15.95 -30.52
CA GLU A 48 -6.57 17.16 -31.02
C GLU A 48 -5.60 18.12 -31.74
N ARG A 49 -4.32 18.13 -31.34
CA ARG A 49 -3.29 19.02 -31.91
C ARG A 49 -1.98 18.27 -32.19
N PRO A 50 -1.91 17.42 -33.23
CA PRO A 50 -0.77 16.53 -33.46
C PRO A 50 0.54 17.25 -33.79
N THR A 51 0.47 18.46 -34.34
CA THR A 51 1.65 19.26 -34.70
C THR A 51 2.34 19.93 -33.50
N ARG A 52 1.68 19.95 -32.34
CA ARG A 52 2.21 20.56 -31.10
C ARG A 52 3.24 19.64 -30.45
N ALA A 53 4.52 19.95 -30.69
CA ALA A 53 5.65 19.20 -30.13
C ALA A 53 5.70 19.28 -28.59
N ASP A 54 5.32 20.42 -28.01
CA ASP A 54 5.23 20.66 -26.58
C ASP A 54 4.30 19.65 -25.88
N TYR A 55 3.15 19.33 -26.49
CA TYR A 55 2.22 18.36 -25.90
C TYR A 55 2.75 16.93 -25.95
N ARG A 56 3.49 16.57 -27.02
CA ARG A 56 4.11 15.25 -27.15
C ARG A 56 5.25 15.06 -26.15
N GLU A 57 6.04 16.09 -25.92
CA GLU A 57 7.11 16.10 -24.91
C GLU A 57 6.53 15.90 -23.50
N VAL A 58 5.53 16.71 -23.13
CA VAL A 58 4.82 16.57 -21.84
C VAL A 58 4.18 15.19 -21.69
N LEU A 59 3.58 14.64 -22.77
CA LEU A 59 3.04 13.29 -22.74
C LEU A 59 4.11 12.24 -22.42
N GLY A 60 5.29 12.34 -23.04
CA GLY A 60 6.42 11.44 -22.76
C GLY A 60 6.85 11.48 -21.30
N GLU A 61 6.99 12.68 -20.72
CA GLU A 61 7.33 12.82 -19.29
C GLU A 61 6.25 12.22 -18.38
N LEU A 62 4.98 12.48 -18.66
CA LEU A 62 3.85 11.99 -17.87
C LEU A 62 3.75 10.46 -17.95
N MET A 63 4.02 9.86 -19.12
CA MET A 63 4.08 8.41 -19.27
C MET A 63 5.18 7.83 -18.38
N GLY A 64 6.38 8.42 -18.36
CA GLY A 64 7.47 8.00 -17.46
C GLY A 64 7.04 8.04 -15.99
N ARG A 65 6.45 9.15 -15.54
CA ARG A 65 5.93 9.28 -14.15
C ARG A 65 4.82 8.27 -13.84
N HIS A 66 3.97 7.95 -14.81
CA HIS A 66 2.93 6.95 -14.66
C HIS A 66 3.52 5.55 -14.47
N PHE A 67 4.48 5.15 -15.29
CA PHE A 67 5.20 3.87 -15.13
C PHE A 67 5.89 3.75 -13.77
N ASP A 68 6.56 4.82 -13.31
CA ASP A 68 7.16 4.85 -11.97
C ASP A 68 6.09 4.67 -10.87
N ALA A 69 4.93 5.29 -11.03
CA ALA A 69 3.83 5.14 -10.10
C ALA A 69 3.28 3.69 -10.09
N GLU A 70 3.17 3.03 -11.24
CA GLU A 70 2.79 1.62 -11.32
C GLU A 70 3.78 0.71 -10.57
N GLN A 71 5.09 0.94 -10.74
CA GLN A 71 6.11 0.17 -10.01
C GLN A 71 6.01 0.39 -8.49
N ARG A 72 5.79 1.63 -8.05
CA ARG A 72 5.58 1.93 -6.62
C ARG A 72 4.35 1.23 -6.06
N VAL A 73 3.25 1.21 -6.81
CA VAL A 73 2.02 0.49 -6.44
C VAL A 73 2.28 -1.00 -6.31
N ARG A 74 2.95 -1.60 -7.29
CA ARG A 74 3.32 -3.02 -7.27
C ARG A 74 4.13 -3.35 -6.02
N LEU A 75 5.19 -2.58 -5.75
CA LEU A 75 6.05 -2.80 -4.58
C LEU A 75 5.29 -2.60 -3.25
N ALA A 76 4.42 -1.60 -3.17
CA ALA A 76 3.60 -1.36 -1.98
C ALA A 76 2.59 -2.49 -1.76
N TYR A 77 1.98 -3.00 -2.83
CA TYR A 77 1.09 -4.16 -2.77
C TYR A 77 1.82 -5.41 -2.28
N GLU A 78 3.00 -5.72 -2.84
CA GLU A 78 3.81 -6.85 -2.38
C GLU A 78 4.18 -6.75 -0.89
N ARG A 79 4.51 -5.54 -0.41
CA ARG A 79 4.79 -5.30 1.01
C ARG A 79 3.56 -5.53 1.88
N TRP A 80 2.40 -5.04 1.47
CA TRP A 80 1.14 -5.27 2.17
C TRP A 80 0.81 -6.77 2.23
N GLN A 81 0.88 -7.49 1.11
CA GLN A 81 0.64 -8.94 1.05
C GLN A 81 1.62 -9.75 1.90
N ARG A 82 2.88 -9.30 2.05
CA ARG A 82 3.84 -9.91 2.99
C ARG A 82 3.52 -9.59 4.45
N ALA A 83 2.98 -8.41 4.75
CA ALA A 83 2.56 -8.05 6.11
C ALA A 83 1.32 -8.86 6.53
N GLN A 84 0.30 -8.91 5.66
CA GLN A 84 -0.92 -9.68 5.86
C GLN A 84 -0.62 -11.16 6.13
N ARG A 85 0.19 -11.81 5.27
CA ARG A 85 0.58 -13.23 5.48
C ARG A 85 1.30 -13.48 6.80
N ARG A 86 2.11 -12.54 7.29
CA ARG A 86 2.78 -12.67 8.59
C ARG A 86 1.79 -12.55 9.74
N ALA A 87 0.85 -11.62 9.67
CA ALA A 87 -0.22 -11.48 10.66
C ALA A 87 -1.11 -12.74 10.71
N ASP A 88 -1.51 -13.25 9.54
CA ASP A 88 -2.35 -14.44 9.44
C ASP A 88 -1.62 -15.71 9.89
N ALA A 89 -0.34 -15.89 9.53
CA ALA A 89 0.47 -17.01 10.00
C ALA A 89 0.61 -17.02 11.52
N PHE A 90 0.82 -15.84 12.13
CA PHE A 90 0.88 -15.72 13.58
C PHE A 90 -0.46 -16.07 14.23
N TRP A 91 -1.57 -15.57 13.69
CA TRP A 91 -2.93 -15.86 14.17
C TRP A 91 -3.24 -17.36 14.14
N VAL A 92 -2.91 -18.04 13.04
CA VAL A 92 -3.09 -19.48 12.91
C VAL A 92 -2.23 -20.23 13.93
N ALA A 93 -0.97 -19.86 14.09
CA ALA A 93 -0.07 -20.48 15.07
C ALA A 93 -0.55 -20.29 16.51
N SER A 94 -1.06 -19.11 16.87
CA SER A 94 -1.59 -18.83 18.21
C SER A 94 -2.87 -19.62 18.51
N ASN A 95 -3.69 -19.90 17.50
CA ASN A 95 -4.94 -20.65 17.68
C ASN A 95 -4.75 -22.17 17.62
N MET A 96 -3.78 -22.67 16.84
CA MET A 96 -3.48 -24.11 16.72
C MET A 96 -2.70 -24.66 17.92
N SER A 97 -2.00 -23.80 18.66
CA SER A 97 -1.15 -24.20 19.82
C SER A 97 -1.93 -24.41 21.12
N GLY A 98 -3.27 -24.35 21.12
CA GLY A 98 -4.08 -24.58 22.32
C GLY A 98 -3.84 -23.55 23.44
N ALA A 99 -3.33 -22.36 23.11
CA ALA A 99 -3.12 -21.31 24.08
C ALA A 99 -4.48 -20.71 24.48
N SER A 100 -4.99 -21.15 25.63
CA SER A 100 -6.08 -20.49 26.33
C SER A 100 -5.79 -19.00 26.42
N VAL A 101 -6.54 -18.17 25.68
CA VAL A 101 -6.53 -16.71 25.85
C VAL A 101 -7.35 -16.38 27.10
N LEU A 102 -7.00 -16.99 28.24
CA LEU A 102 -7.49 -16.59 29.56
C LEU A 102 -6.57 -15.50 30.09
N GLY A 103 -6.75 -14.32 29.49
CA GLY A 103 -6.25 -13.05 29.98
C GLY A 103 -7.41 -12.13 30.36
N VAL A 104 -8.43 -12.66 31.04
CA VAL A 104 -9.43 -11.84 31.74
C VAL A 104 -9.59 -12.45 33.13
N ALA A 105 -8.83 -11.91 34.07
CA ALA A 105 -9.17 -12.02 35.48
C ALA A 105 -10.41 -11.13 35.71
N ALA A 106 -11.51 -11.75 36.13
CA ALA A 106 -12.64 -11.09 36.78
C ALA A 106 -12.91 -11.86 38.08
#